data_AF-A0A0P9S1H4-F1
#
_entry.id   AF-A0A0P9S1H4-F1
#
_cell.length_a   1.000
_cell.length_b   1.000
_cell.length_c   1.000
_cell.angle_alpha   90.00
_cell.angle_beta   90.00
_cell.angle_gamma   90.00
#
_symmetry.space_group_name_H-M   'P 1'
#
loop_
_entity.id
_entity.type
_entity.pdbx_description
1 polymer ?
#
loop_
_entity_poly.entity_id
_entity_poly.type
_entity_poly.pdbx_seq_one_letter_code
_entity_poly.pdbx_strand_id
1 'polypeptide(L)'
;MPGRVVLQTFEKQSLELLQKEMPKVPKVMLLWIGEGSIEPKSSVAFKDSGAKDKASYYAAQEVKSPEEFQKWIDWAKAHGAIGTGPSSQLAKGGDQSYMDLVKPWMNNLTHEKGMVIHPYTVDDAEDFKRISNDGVDGFFTNRTAELLKFYGRPAKESIETILKRNGY
;
A
#
# COMPACT_ATOMS: atom_id res chain seq x y z
N MET A 1 18.88 -18.87 -5.28
CA MET A 1 18.78 -17.50 -5.85
C MET A 1 17.67 -16.78 -5.10
N PRO A 2 17.87 -15.55 -4.61
CA PRO A 2 16.76 -14.75 -4.08
C PRO A 2 15.67 -14.62 -5.16
N GLY A 3 14.41 -14.68 -4.76
CA GLY A 3 13.28 -14.57 -5.68
C GLY A 3 13.34 -13.26 -6.47
N ARG A 4 13.20 -13.32 -7.80
CA ARG A 4 13.15 -12.14 -8.69
C ARG A 4 11.73 -11.59 -8.86
N VAL A 5 10.76 -12.23 -8.22
CA VAL A 5 9.33 -11.96 -8.37
C VAL A 5 8.71 -11.92 -6.97
N VAL A 6 7.88 -10.92 -6.74
CA VAL A 6 6.98 -10.81 -5.59
C VAL A 6 5.57 -10.76 -6.14
N LEU A 7 4.66 -11.54 -5.56
CA LEU A 7 3.24 -11.53 -5.92
C LEU A 7 2.48 -10.69 -4.91
N GLN A 8 1.39 -10.07 -5.35
CA GLN A 8 0.53 -9.30 -4.45
C GLN A 8 -0.93 -9.43 -4.85
N THR A 9 -1.83 -9.33 -3.88
CA THR A 9 -3.26 -9.46 -4.11
C THR A 9 -4.08 -8.77 -3.03
N PHE A 10 -5.27 -8.30 -3.40
CA PHE A 10 -6.31 -7.83 -2.47
C PHE A 10 -7.17 -8.97 -1.91
N GLU A 11 -7.13 -10.15 -2.54
CA GLU A 11 -8.09 -11.21 -2.30
C GLU A 11 -7.52 -12.30 -1.40
N LYS A 12 -8.17 -12.58 -0.27
CA LYS A 12 -7.79 -13.67 0.64
C LYS A 12 -7.67 -15.01 -0.07
N GLN A 13 -8.68 -15.36 -0.87
CA GLN A 13 -8.69 -16.61 -1.63
C GLN A 13 -7.52 -16.72 -2.61
N SER A 14 -7.14 -15.59 -3.24
CA SER A 14 -5.97 -15.56 -4.12
C SER A 14 -4.69 -15.80 -3.33
N LEU A 15 -4.53 -15.19 -2.15
CA LEU A 15 -3.36 -15.41 -1.32
C LEU A 15 -3.20 -16.90 -0.92
N GLU A 16 -4.30 -17.56 -0.54
CA GLU A 16 -4.33 -18.99 -0.22
C GLU A 16 -3.89 -19.85 -1.41
N LEU A 17 -4.44 -19.58 -2.60
CA LEU A 17 -4.07 -20.30 -3.83
C LEU A 17 -2.61 -20.05 -4.19
N LEU A 18 -2.13 -18.80 -4.13
CA LEU A 18 -0.73 -18.47 -4.38
C LEU A 18 0.21 -19.13 -3.38
N GLN A 19 -0.20 -19.25 -2.12
CA GLN A 19 0.60 -19.91 -1.09
C GLN A 19 0.67 -21.42 -1.33
N LYS A 20 -0.44 -22.03 -1.74
CA LYS A 20 -0.49 -23.46 -2.10
C LYS A 20 0.35 -23.78 -3.34
N GLU A 21 0.14 -23.03 -4.42
CA GLU A 21 0.73 -23.35 -5.73
C GLU A 21 2.18 -22.83 -5.86
N MET A 22 2.54 -21.75 -5.15
CA MET A 22 3.86 -21.10 -5.25
C MET A 22 4.48 -20.78 -3.88
N PRO A 23 4.64 -21.75 -2.94
CA PRO A 23 4.98 -21.49 -1.54
C PRO A 23 6.31 -20.75 -1.32
N LYS A 24 7.25 -20.86 -2.26
CA LYS A 24 8.59 -20.26 -2.18
C LYS A 24 8.68 -18.85 -2.76
N VAL A 25 7.64 -18.39 -3.47
CA VAL A 25 7.58 -17.03 -4.00
C VAL A 25 7.07 -16.11 -2.89
N PRO A 26 7.69 -14.94 -2.65
CA PRO A 26 7.16 -13.95 -1.71
C PRO A 26 5.78 -13.42 -2.10
N LYS A 27 4.88 -13.24 -1.12
CA LYS A 27 3.56 -12.62 -1.31
C LYS A 27 3.41 -11.40 -0.42
N VAL A 28 2.67 -10.41 -0.92
CA VAL A 28 2.22 -9.24 -0.17
C VAL A 28 0.69 -9.17 -0.20
N MET A 29 0.09 -8.95 0.97
CA MET A 29 -1.36 -8.72 1.07
C MET A 29 -1.64 -7.23 0.90
N LEU A 30 -2.40 -6.85 -0.12
CA LEU A 30 -2.82 -5.47 -0.32
C LEU A 30 -3.99 -5.15 0.62
N LEU A 31 -3.93 -3.99 1.28
CA LEU A 31 -4.90 -3.60 2.30
C LEU A 31 -5.65 -2.34 1.92
N TRP A 32 -6.96 -2.38 2.09
CA TRP A 32 -7.87 -1.24 1.96
C TRP A 32 -9.04 -1.42 2.93
N ILE A 33 -9.90 -0.41 3.04
CA ILE A 33 -11.07 -0.45 3.93
C ILE A 33 -12.33 -0.54 3.09
N GLY A 34 -13.15 -1.57 3.34
CA GLY A 34 -14.42 -1.78 2.67
C GLY A 34 -14.78 -3.25 2.54
N GLU A 35 -15.83 -3.52 1.77
CA GLU A 35 -16.37 -4.87 1.59
C GLU A 35 -15.33 -5.82 0.99
N GLY A 36 -15.18 -7.00 1.58
CA GLY A 36 -14.14 -7.96 1.20
C GLY A 36 -12.75 -7.65 1.76
N SER A 37 -12.57 -6.52 2.47
CA SER A 37 -11.33 -6.12 3.10
C SER A 37 -11.53 -5.71 4.57
N ILE A 38 -10.71 -4.78 5.08
CA ILE A 38 -10.77 -4.32 6.47
C ILE A 38 -12.11 -3.63 6.73
N GLU A 39 -12.80 -4.02 7.81
CA GLU A 39 -14.11 -3.44 8.10
C GLU A 39 -13.98 -1.93 8.41
N PRO A 40 -14.85 -1.09 7.81
CA PRO A 40 -14.86 0.34 8.10
C PRO A 40 -15.50 0.62 9.47
N LYS A 41 -15.07 1.72 10.08
CA LYS A 41 -15.71 2.32 11.25
C LYS A 41 -17.12 2.83 10.96
N SER A 42 -17.38 3.26 9.73
CA SER A 42 -18.68 3.74 9.27
C SER A 42 -19.21 2.87 8.13
N SER A 43 -20.47 2.48 8.21
CA SER A 43 -21.19 1.78 7.12
C SER A 43 -22.01 2.73 6.24
N VAL A 44 -21.87 4.05 6.43
CA VAL A 44 -22.63 5.05 5.66
C VAL A 44 -22.08 5.10 4.24
N ALA A 45 -22.90 4.74 3.25
CA ALA A 45 -22.51 4.75 1.85
C ALA A 45 -22.23 6.17 1.33
N PHE A 46 -21.40 6.30 0.29
CA PHE A 46 -21.06 7.59 -0.33
C PHE A 46 -22.29 8.47 -0.62
N LYS A 47 -23.34 7.88 -1.21
CA LYS A 47 -24.59 8.58 -1.56
C LYS A 47 -25.31 9.23 -0.37
N ASP A 48 -25.08 8.71 0.84
CA ASP A 48 -25.74 9.13 2.08
C ASP A 48 -24.76 9.87 3.02
N SER A 49 -23.49 10.01 2.62
CA SER A 49 -22.40 10.54 3.46
C SER A 49 -22.31 12.07 3.50
N GLY A 50 -22.94 12.75 2.53
CA GLY A 50 -22.77 14.20 2.33
C GLY A 50 -21.41 14.61 1.75
N ALA A 51 -20.53 13.65 1.43
CA ALA A 51 -19.25 13.93 0.78
C ALA A 51 -19.47 14.47 -0.65
N LYS A 52 -18.64 15.44 -1.04
CA LYS A 52 -18.73 16.12 -2.34
C LYS A 52 -18.20 15.26 -3.49
N ASP A 53 -17.27 14.37 -3.19
CA ASP A 53 -16.59 13.54 -4.16
C ASP A 53 -16.13 12.21 -3.52
N LYS A 54 -15.91 11.20 -4.36
CA LYS A 54 -15.55 9.85 -3.92
C LYS A 54 -14.15 9.80 -3.30
N ALA A 55 -13.20 10.59 -3.79
CA ALA A 55 -11.83 10.55 -3.30
C ALA A 55 -11.76 11.01 -1.85
N SER A 56 -12.38 12.15 -1.54
CA SER A 56 -12.52 12.66 -0.16
C SER A 56 -13.29 11.70 0.73
N TYR A 57 -14.35 11.06 0.22
CA TYR A 57 -15.13 10.06 0.96
C TYR A 57 -14.29 8.84 1.35
N TYR A 58 -13.56 8.26 0.39
CA TYR A 58 -12.72 7.10 0.66
C TYR A 58 -11.53 7.48 1.53
N ALA A 59 -10.86 8.60 1.28
CA ALA A 59 -9.74 9.08 2.10
C ALA A 59 -10.10 9.28 3.58
N ALA A 60 -11.37 9.62 3.86
CA ALA A 60 -11.86 9.83 5.23
C ALA A 60 -12.27 8.54 5.97
N GLN A 61 -12.27 7.37 5.30
CA GLN A 61 -12.64 6.13 5.98
C GLN A 61 -11.57 5.74 7.01
N GLU A 62 -12.01 5.17 8.13
CA GLU A 62 -11.14 4.66 9.19
C GLU A 62 -11.44 3.20 9.45
N VAL A 63 -10.43 2.47 9.94
CA VAL A 63 -10.62 1.09 10.38
C VAL A 63 -11.57 1.05 11.58
N LYS A 64 -12.43 0.04 11.63
CA LYS A 64 -13.39 -0.16 12.72
C LYS A 64 -12.75 -0.13 14.10
N SER A 65 -11.63 -0.83 14.28
CA SER A 65 -10.84 -0.80 15.49
C SER A 65 -9.40 -1.30 15.26
N PRO A 66 -8.45 -1.04 16.17
CA PRO A 66 -7.10 -1.63 16.09
C PRO A 66 -7.11 -3.16 16.00
N GLU A 67 -8.05 -3.83 16.67
CA GLU A 67 -8.20 -5.29 16.62
C GLU A 67 -8.62 -5.77 15.24
N GLU A 68 -9.44 -5.00 14.53
CA GLU A 68 -9.84 -5.33 13.16
C GLU A 68 -8.65 -5.24 12.20
N PHE A 69 -7.84 -4.18 12.33
CA PHE A 69 -6.58 -4.08 11.58
C PHE A 69 -5.67 -5.28 11.90
N GLN A 70 -5.48 -5.57 13.19
CA GLN A 70 -4.63 -6.68 13.63
C GLN A 70 -5.08 -8.02 13.08
N LYS A 71 -6.39 -8.33 13.10
CA LYS A 71 -6.93 -9.58 12.54
C LYS A 71 -6.54 -9.76 11.08
N TRP A 72 -6.54 -8.68 10.29
CA TRP A 72 -6.11 -8.73 8.90
C TRP A 72 -4.61 -9.00 8.74
N ILE A 73 -3.77 -8.37 9.56
CA ILE A 73 -2.32 -8.64 9.57
C ILE A 73 -2.03 -10.08 10.00
N ASP A 74 -2.64 -10.53 11.09
CA ASP A 74 -2.48 -11.89 11.61
C ASP A 74 -2.94 -12.94 10.58
N TRP A 75 -4.06 -12.69 9.91
CA TRP A 75 -4.55 -13.54 8.84
C TRP A 75 -3.56 -13.57 7.65
N ALA A 76 -3.11 -12.41 7.16
CA ALA A 76 -2.18 -12.34 6.02
C ALA A 76 -0.89 -13.12 6.30
N LYS A 77 -0.32 -12.94 7.50
CA LYS A 77 0.88 -13.67 7.93
C LYS A 77 0.64 -15.19 7.98
N ALA A 78 -0.46 -15.62 8.58
CA ALA A 78 -0.80 -17.04 8.69
C ALA A 78 -0.94 -17.73 7.33
N HIS A 79 -1.28 -16.96 6.28
CA HIS A 79 -1.45 -17.45 4.91
C HIS A 79 -0.25 -17.15 4.00
N GLY A 80 0.92 -16.87 4.58
CA GLY A 80 2.20 -16.83 3.86
C GLY A 80 2.56 -15.50 3.23
N ALA A 81 1.83 -14.41 3.55
CA ALA A 81 2.30 -13.07 3.20
C ALA A 81 3.55 -12.74 4.03
N ILE A 82 4.54 -12.14 3.36
CA ILE A 82 5.76 -11.63 4.00
C ILE A 82 5.69 -10.12 4.27
N GLY A 83 4.62 -9.48 3.80
CA GLY A 83 4.45 -8.03 3.83
C GLY A 83 3.02 -7.62 3.50
N THR A 84 2.75 -6.34 3.69
CA THR A 84 1.49 -5.70 3.32
C THR A 84 1.73 -4.53 2.36
N GLY A 85 0.76 -4.29 1.50
CA GLY A 85 0.71 -3.11 0.64
C GLY A 85 -0.53 -2.30 1.00
N PRO A 86 -0.47 -1.48 2.05
CA PRO A 86 -1.61 -0.67 2.48
C PRO A 86 -1.85 0.54 1.58
N SER A 87 -3.09 0.98 1.51
CA SER A 87 -3.41 2.32 1.02
C SER A 87 -2.80 3.42 1.90
N SER A 88 -2.54 4.59 1.32
CA SER A 88 -2.15 5.79 2.04
C SER A 88 -3.04 6.99 1.69
N GLN A 89 -3.26 7.86 2.68
CA GLN A 89 -3.79 9.20 2.43
C GLN A 89 -2.64 10.12 2.01
N LEU A 90 -2.87 10.99 1.03
CA LEU A 90 -1.89 11.96 0.54
C LEU A 90 -2.17 13.34 1.12
N ALA A 91 -1.12 14.11 1.41
CA ALA A 91 -1.23 15.44 2.03
C ALA A 91 -2.12 16.41 1.24
N LYS A 92 -2.12 16.29 -0.09
CA LYS A 92 -2.91 17.14 -1.00
C LYS A 92 -4.25 16.51 -1.41
N GLY A 93 -4.59 15.33 -0.90
CA GLY A 93 -5.74 14.56 -1.37
C GLY A 93 -5.62 14.15 -2.84
N GLY A 94 -6.74 14.14 -3.56
CA GLY A 94 -6.82 13.78 -4.98
C GLY A 94 -7.18 12.31 -5.23
N ASP A 95 -7.29 11.93 -6.50
CA ASP A 95 -7.87 10.65 -6.93
C ASP A 95 -7.11 9.39 -6.46
N GLN A 96 -5.84 9.55 -6.06
CA GLN A 96 -4.97 8.48 -5.53
C GLN A 96 -4.82 8.54 -4.01
N SER A 97 -5.51 9.46 -3.35
CA SER A 97 -5.54 9.55 -1.89
C SER A 97 -6.66 8.67 -1.35
N TYR A 98 -6.30 7.67 -0.56
CA TYR A 98 -7.22 6.69 0.01
C TYR A 98 -7.15 6.71 1.54
N MET A 99 -7.81 5.75 2.20
CA MET A 99 -7.75 5.62 3.66
C MET A 99 -6.30 5.47 4.13
N ASP A 100 -5.95 6.16 5.20
CA ASP A 100 -4.60 6.08 5.76
C ASP A 100 -4.42 4.80 6.59
N LEU A 101 -3.81 3.78 5.98
CA LEU A 101 -3.46 2.50 6.60
C LEU A 101 -1.97 2.39 6.94
N VAL A 102 -1.24 3.51 6.95
CA VAL A 102 0.20 3.59 7.29
C VAL A 102 0.49 4.50 8.47
N LYS A 103 -0.47 4.65 9.38
CA LYS A 103 -0.24 5.38 10.64
C LYS A 103 0.85 4.69 11.47
N PRO A 104 1.63 5.42 12.29
CA PRO A 104 2.75 4.83 13.04
C PRO A 104 2.39 3.56 13.85
N TRP A 105 1.21 3.53 14.49
CA TRP A 105 0.79 2.35 15.24
C TRP A 105 0.47 1.13 14.35
N MET A 106 -0.03 1.35 13.13
CA MET A 106 -0.29 0.29 12.15
C MET A 106 1.01 -0.28 11.60
N ASN A 107 1.99 0.60 11.35
CA ASN A 107 3.31 0.19 10.89
C ASN A 107 4.04 -0.59 11.98
N ASN A 108 4.07 -0.08 13.21
CA ASN A 108 4.65 -0.78 14.36
C ASN A 108 4.03 -2.16 14.56
N LEU A 109 2.69 -2.26 14.53
CA LEU A 109 2.01 -3.55 14.66
C LEU A 109 2.41 -4.51 13.53
N THR A 110 2.52 -4.04 12.29
CA THR A 110 2.90 -4.87 11.15
C THR A 110 4.35 -5.35 11.27
N HIS A 111 5.26 -4.47 11.71
CA HIS A 111 6.66 -4.79 11.98
C HIS A 111 6.85 -5.74 13.16
N GLU A 112 6.05 -5.64 14.22
CA GLU A 112 6.04 -6.61 15.34
C GLU A 112 5.68 -8.03 14.86
N LYS A 113 4.91 -8.12 13.78
CA LYS A 113 4.61 -9.40 13.10
C LYS A 113 5.70 -9.81 12.11
N GLY A 114 6.77 -9.05 11.95
CA GLY A 114 7.92 -9.34 11.09
C GLY A 114 7.61 -9.20 9.60
N MET A 115 6.66 -8.34 9.24
CA MET A 115 6.20 -8.13 7.87
C MET A 115 6.67 -6.77 7.33
N VAL A 116 7.03 -6.69 6.05
CA VAL A 116 7.40 -5.41 5.38
C VAL A 116 6.16 -4.63 4.92
N ILE A 117 6.28 -3.31 4.77
CA ILE A 117 5.17 -2.41 4.46
C ILE A 117 5.48 -1.57 3.23
N HIS A 118 4.72 -1.74 2.14
CA HIS A 118 4.88 -0.98 0.88
C HIS A 118 3.58 -0.28 0.46
N PRO A 119 3.29 0.93 0.96
CA PRO A 119 2.06 1.63 0.62
C PRO A 119 1.89 2.00 -0.85
N TYR A 120 0.63 2.19 -1.25
CA TYR A 120 0.24 2.74 -2.54
C TYR A 120 -0.78 3.90 -2.41
N THR A 121 -0.83 4.87 -3.33
CA THR A 121 0.18 5.23 -4.34
C THR A 121 0.77 6.58 -3.93
N VAL A 122 2.07 6.62 -3.67
CA VAL A 122 2.74 7.82 -3.15
C VAL A 122 3.55 8.45 -4.27
N ASP A 123 3.33 9.74 -4.54
CA ASP A 123 3.88 10.40 -5.74
C ASP A 123 4.65 11.71 -5.48
N ASP A 124 4.52 12.28 -4.28
CA ASP A 124 5.10 13.58 -3.93
C ASP A 124 6.13 13.47 -2.80
N ALA A 125 7.16 14.34 -2.85
CA ALA A 125 8.26 14.35 -1.89
C ALA A 125 7.83 14.57 -0.43
N GLU A 126 6.75 15.34 -0.22
CA GLU A 126 6.18 15.56 1.11
C GLU A 126 5.63 14.24 1.70
N ASP A 127 4.86 13.49 0.90
CA ASP A 127 4.31 12.20 1.33
C ASP A 127 5.38 11.12 1.41
N PHE A 128 6.37 11.09 0.50
CA PHE A 128 7.54 10.20 0.65
C PHE A 128 8.22 10.43 1.99
N LYS A 129 8.46 11.69 2.37
CA LYS A 129 9.12 12.02 3.64
C LYS A 129 8.26 11.62 4.84
N ARG A 130 7.00 12.05 4.87
CA ARG A 130 6.10 11.77 5.99
C ARG A 130 5.92 10.26 6.19
N ILE A 131 5.54 9.55 5.14
CA ILE A 131 5.24 8.12 5.23
C ILE A 131 6.52 7.30 5.51
N SER A 132 7.69 7.72 4.99
CA SER A 132 8.97 7.11 5.39
C SER A 132 9.24 7.29 6.90
N ASN A 133 9.01 8.49 7.43
CA ASN A 133 9.18 8.77 8.86
C ASN A 133 8.20 7.98 9.73
N ASP A 134 7.01 7.67 9.20
CA ASP A 134 6.01 6.83 9.88
C ASP A 134 6.41 5.34 9.89
N GLY A 135 7.47 4.95 9.16
CA GLY A 135 8.12 3.63 9.30
C GLY A 135 7.79 2.63 8.20
N VAL A 136 7.51 3.05 6.97
CA VAL A 136 7.33 2.10 5.85
C VAL A 136 8.67 1.66 5.23
N ASP A 137 8.67 0.52 4.55
CA ASP A 137 9.88 -0.10 3.98
C ASP A 137 10.10 0.23 2.49
N GLY A 138 9.09 0.80 1.82
CA GLY A 138 9.11 1.08 0.39
C GLY A 138 7.79 1.69 -0.10
N PHE A 139 7.68 1.93 -1.41
CA PHE A 139 6.52 2.61 -2.00
C PHE A 139 6.13 2.02 -3.35
N PHE A 140 4.84 2.00 -3.63
CA PHE A 140 4.33 2.07 -5.00
C PHE A 140 4.18 3.54 -5.39
N THR A 141 4.75 3.91 -6.55
CA THR A 141 4.74 5.27 -7.07
C THR A 141 4.56 5.26 -8.58
N ASN A 142 3.81 6.23 -9.09
CA ASN A 142 3.76 6.56 -10.51
C ASN A 142 4.98 7.40 -10.93
N ARG A 143 5.73 7.95 -9.97
CA ARG A 143 6.80 8.93 -10.19
C ARG A 143 8.15 8.40 -9.70
N THR A 144 8.57 7.25 -10.23
CA THR A 144 9.83 6.58 -9.86
C THR A 144 11.06 7.49 -9.95
N ALA A 145 11.14 8.38 -10.95
CA ALA A 145 12.22 9.34 -11.06
C ALA A 145 12.28 10.33 -9.89
N GLU A 146 11.12 10.78 -9.38
CA GLU A 146 11.04 11.66 -8.21
C GLU A 146 11.35 10.92 -6.93
N LEU A 147 10.88 9.68 -6.76
CA LEU A 147 11.25 8.84 -5.63
C LEU A 147 12.76 8.57 -5.59
N LEU A 148 13.38 8.31 -6.74
CA LEU A 148 14.82 8.14 -6.87
C LEU A 148 15.59 9.42 -6.50
N LYS A 149 15.13 10.60 -6.92
CA LYS A 149 15.69 11.88 -6.47
C LYS A 149 15.57 12.07 -4.96
N PHE A 150 14.40 11.75 -4.40
CA PHE A 150 14.17 11.81 -2.95
C PHE A 150 15.16 10.94 -2.17
N TYR A 151 15.47 9.74 -2.65
CA TYR A 151 16.51 8.87 -2.08
C TYR A 151 17.96 9.29 -2.37
N GLY A 152 18.19 10.42 -3.04
CA GLY A 152 19.53 10.85 -3.44
C GLY A 152 20.17 9.95 -4.50
N ARG A 153 19.36 9.21 -5.27
CA ARG A 153 19.78 8.27 -6.32
C ARG A 153 19.14 8.62 -7.67
N PRO A 154 19.24 9.86 -8.15
CA PRO A 154 18.55 10.28 -9.38
C PRO A 154 18.93 9.39 -10.56
N ALA A 155 17.98 9.21 -11.49
CA ALA A 155 18.24 8.49 -12.73
C ALA A 155 19.39 9.15 -13.50
N LYS A 156 20.32 8.33 -14.01
CA LYS A 156 21.48 8.80 -14.78
C LYS A 156 21.10 9.28 -16.19
N GLU A 157 20.00 8.76 -16.72
CA GLU A 157 19.49 9.03 -18.05
C GLU A 157 18.07 9.60 -17.95
N SER A 158 17.70 10.48 -18.87
CA SER A 158 16.31 10.96 -18.96
C SER A 158 15.40 9.87 -19.52
N ILE A 159 14.09 9.98 -19.26
CA ILE A 159 13.09 9.09 -19.86
C ILE A 159 13.18 9.13 -21.38
N GLU A 160 13.38 10.32 -21.97
CA GLU A 160 13.55 10.49 -23.42
C GLU A 160 14.75 9.71 -23.97
N THR A 161 15.90 9.75 -23.29
CA THR A 161 17.09 8.98 -23.68
C THR A 161 16.82 7.48 -23.62
N ILE A 162 16.13 7.02 -22.58
CA ILE A 162 15.75 5.60 -22.43
C ILE A 162 14.79 5.18 -23.55
N LEU A 163 13.77 5.99 -23.84
CA LEU A 163 12.79 5.73 -24.90
C LEU A 163 13.45 5.65 -26.28
N LYS A 164 14.27 6.65 -26.64
CA LYS A 164 15.02 6.68 -27.90
C LYS A 164 15.89 5.43 -28.10
N ARG A 165 16.59 4.99 -27.06
CA ARG A 165 17.43 3.78 -27.12
C ARG A 165 16.61 2.51 -27.37
N ASN A 166 15.35 2.48 -26.93
CA ASN A 166 14.44 1.34 -27.11
C ASN A 166 13.52 1.48 -28.34
N GLY A 167 13.72 2.51 -29.17
CA GLY A 167 12.98 2.69 -30.42
C GLY A 167 11.61 3.37 -30.29
N TYR A 168 11.40 4.14 -29.21
CA TYR A 168 10.23 5.00 -29.00
C TYR A 168 10.55 6.47 -29.25
#